data_AF-A0A0Q4F8J1-F1
#
_entry.id   AF-A0A0Q4F8J1-F1
#
_cell.length_a   1.000
_cell.length_b   1.000
_cell.length_c   1.000
_cell.angle_alpha   90.00
_cell.angle_beta   90.00
_cell.angle_gamma   90.00
#
_symmetry.space_group_name_H-M   'P 1'
#
loop_
_entity.id
_entity.type
_entity.pdbx_description
1 polymer ?
#
loop_
_entity_poly.entity_id
_entity_poly.type
_entity_poly.pdbx_seq_one_letter_code
_entity_poly.pdbx_strand_id
1 'polypeptide(L)'
;MTGFLAGLAANNVRVVSIRGSEFYSAVIEVFNALERRIEGTDVKLRFWLTQDELHQDAPEVREGITQAVQRDLISLDNPTYQHMRLKIAKADADLYLEDLPGGAELYKELAADFTRSYRAIA
;
A
#
# COMPACT_ATOMS: atom_id res chain seq x y z
N MET A 1 -0.53 -6.20 -1.57
CA MET A 1 -0.55 -5.49 -0.27
C MET A 1 0.76 -5.62 0.51
N THR A 2 1.26 -6.83 0.82
CA THR A 2 2.49 -7.01 1.62
C THR A 2 3.69 -6.20 1.13
N GLY A 3 4.03 -6.26 -0.15
CA GLY A 3 5.15 -5.48 -0.71
C GLY A 3 4.99 -3.96 -0.54
N PHE A 4 3.75 -3.44 -0.66
CA PHE A 4 3.47 -2.03 -0.41
C PHE A 4 3.71 -1.65 1.06
N LEU A 5 3.23 -2.46 2.00
CA LEU A 5 3.44 -2.24 3.45
C LEU A 5 4.92 -2.32 3.83
N ALA A 6 5.66 -3.29 3.27
CA ALA A 6 7.09 -3.42 3.47
C ALA A 6 7.85 -2.22 2.86
N GLY A 7 7.45 -1.76 1.68
CA GLY A 7 7.98 -0.54 1.06
C GLY A 7 7.76 0.71 1.94
N LEU A 8 6.58 0.84 2.57
CA LEU A 8 6.32 1.91 3.53
C LEU A 8 7.26 1.83 4.76
N ALA A 9 7.44 0.64 5.32
CA ALA A 9 8.35 0.41 6.44
C ALA A 9 9.81 0.72 6.06
N ALA A 10 10.26 0.34 4.86
CA ALA A 10 11.58 0.67 4.33
C ALA A 10 11.79 2.19 4.23
N ASN A 11 10.73 2.92 3.85
CA ASN A 11 10.69 4.38 3.81
C ASN A 11 10.47 5.05 5.18
N ASN A 12 10.63 4.30 6.28
CA ASN A 12 10.50 4.78 7.65
C ASN A 12 9.10 5.30 8.01
N VAL A 13 8.07 4.87 7.27
CA VAL A 13 6.66 5.10 7.62
C VAL A 13 6.26 4.05 8.64
N ARG A 14 5.62 4.47 9.74
CA ARG A 14 5.13 3.56 10.80
C ARG A 14 3.63 3.60 10.99
N VAL A 15 3.01 4.72 10.62
CA VAL A 15 1.59 4.95 10.78
C VAL A 15 1.08 5.65 9.53
N VAL A 16 -0.06 5.19 9.02
CA VAL A 16 -0.77 5.77 7.89
C VAL A 16 -2.19 6.05 8.33
N SER A 17 -2.67 7.27 8.11
CA SER A 17 -4.11 7.55 8.23
C SER A 17 -4.82 6.87 7.07
N ILE A 18 -5.91 6.16 7.37
CA ILE A 18 -6.76 5.53 6.34
C ILE A 18 -8.16 6.16 6.33
N ARG A 19 -8.27 7.35 6.93
CA ARG A 19 -9.52 8.12 6.98
C ARG A 19 -9.80 8.76 5.63
N GLY A 20 -11.06 8.66 5.21
CA GLY A 20 -11.58 9.35 4.04
C GLY A 20 -11.18 8.69 2.72
N SER A 21 -11.59 9.33 1.63
CA SER A 21 -11.35 8.84 0.27
C SER A 21 -9.91 9.09 -0.20
N GLU A 22 -9.22 10.03 0.43
CA GLU A 22 -7.86 10.46 0.08
C GLU A 22 -6.87 9.30 0.14
N PHE A 23 -7.02 8.41 1.13
CA PHE A 23 -6.18 7.21 1.24
C PHE A 23 -6.39 6.28 0.04
N TYR A 24 -7.66 5.97 -0.28
CA TYR A 24 -7.99 5.07 -1.38
C TYR A 24 -7.57 5.64 -2.73
N SER A 25 -7.82 6.93 -2.96
CA SER A 25 -7.40 7.62 -4.18
C SER A 25 -5.88 7.62 -4.33
N ALA A 26 -5.11 7.86 -3.26
CA ALA A 26 -3.65 7.81 -3.32
C ALA A 26 -3.12 6.39 -3.61
N VAL A 27 -3.76 5.34 -3.04
CA VAL A 27 -3.40 3.95 -3.36
C VAL A 27 -3.69 3.62 -4.83
N ILE A 28 -4.85 4.05 -5.35
CA ILE A 28 -5.23 3.83 -6.76
C ILE A 28 -4.28 4.59 -7.70
N GLU A 29 -3.91 5.82 -7.40
CA GLU A 29 -2.97 6.61 -8.19
C GLU A 29 -1.62 5.88 -8.33
N VAL A 30 -1.09 5.36 -7.22
CA VAL A 30 0.16 4.61 -7.18
C VAL A 30 0.05 3.28 -7.91
N PHE A 31 -1.10 2.60 -7.80
CA PHE A 31 -1.36 1.39 -8.58
C PHE A 31 -1.40 1.66 -10.09
N ASN A 32 -2.07 2.73 -10.52
CA ASN A 32 -2.09 3.14 -11.93
C ASN A 32 -0.70 3.54 -12.43
N ALA A 33 0.16 4.10 -11.55
CA ALA A 33 1.55 4.38 -11.87
C ALA A 33 2.38 3.08 -11.97
N LEU A 34 2.12 2.10 -11.09
CA LEU A 34 2.72 0.77 -11.17
C LEU A 34 2.39 0.10 -12.51
N GLU A 35 1.12 0.08 -12.91
CA GLU A 35 0.67 -0.51 -14.19
C GLU A 35 1.47 0.02 -15.38
N ARG A 36 1.71 1.33 -15.43
CA ARG A 36 2.50 1.97 -16.49
C ARG A 36 3.99 1.62 -16.41
N ARG A 37 4.55 1.43 -15.21
CA ARG A 37 5.98 1.10 -15.03
C ARG A 37 6.32 -0.33 -15.39
N ILE A 38 5.39 -1.25 -15.16
CA ILE A 38 5.59 -2.66 -15.46
C ILE A 38 5.19 -3.03 -16.89
N GLU A 39 4.62 -2.08 -17.64
CA GLU A 39 4.32 -2.25 -19.06
C GLU A 39 5.62 -2.59 -19.82
N GLY A 40 5.69 -3.79 -20.39
CA GLY A 40 6.89 -4.30 -21.07
C GLY A 40 7.87 -5.06 -20.17
N THR A 41 7.58 -5.25 -18.89
CA THR A 41 8.30 -6.17 -17.99
C THR A 41 7.66 -7.57 -17.98
N ASP A 42 8.27 -8.54 -17.29
CA ASP A 42 7.70 -9.88 -17.08
C ASP A 42 6.67 -9.93 -15.94
N VAL A 43 6.52 -8.83 -15.19
CA VAL A 43 5.57 -8.71 -14.09
C VAL A 43 4.15 -8.61 -14.64
N LYS A 44 3.28 -9.53 -14.21
CA LYS A 44 1.86 -9.56 -14.62
C LYS A 44 0.97 -9.32 -13.42
N LEU A 45 0.20 -8.22 -13.46
CA LEU A 45 -0.87 -7.98 -12.50
C LEU A 45 -2.03 -8.93 -12.77
N ARG A 46 -2.58 -9.49 -11.69
CA ARG A 46 -3.72 -10.42 -11.74
C ARG A 46 -4.99 -9.84 -11.13
N PHE A 47 -4.94 -8.57 -10.77
CA PHE A 47 -6.01 -7.81 -10.13
C PHE A 47 -5.94 -6.38 -10.64
N TRP A 48 -7.04 -5.66 -10.48
CA TRP A 48 -7.15 -4.22 -10.68
C TRP A 48 -7.66 -3.59 -9.39
N LEU A 49 -7.48 -2.27 -9.25
CA LEU A 49 -8.09 -1.50 -8.16
C LEU A 49 -9.14 -0.57 -8.74
N THR A 50 -10.30 -0.52 -8.09
CA THR A 50 -11.41 0.33 -8.53
C THR A 50 -11.94 1.15 -7.35
N GLN A 51 -12.25 2.43 -7.59
CA GLN A 51 -12.91 3.26 -6.58
C GLN A 51 -14.43 3.07 -6.68
N ASP A 52 -15.06 2.79 -5.54
CA ASP A 52 -16.52 2.80 -5.43
C ASP A 52 -17.02 4.24 -5.41
N GLU A 53 -17.90 4.62 -6.34
CA GLU A 53 -18.38 6.00 -6.46
C GLU A 53 -19.27 6.43 -5.28
N LEU A 54 -19.98 5.50 -4.64
CA LEU A 54 -20.91 5.79 -3.55
C LEU A 54 -20.19 5.88 -2.21
N HIS A 55 -19.31 4.92 -1.94
CA HIS A 55 -18.59 4.80 -0.67
C HIS A 55 -17.23 5.51 -0.68
N GLN A 56 -16.75 5.87 -1.88
CA GLN A 56 -15.46 6.52 -2.09
C GLN A 56 -14.28 5.73 -1.52
N ASP A 57 -14.45 4.41 -1.33
CA ASP A 57 -13.45 3.45 -0.92
C ASP A 57 -13.02 2.57 -2.11
N ALA A 58 -12.11 1.62 -1.87
CA ALA A 58 -11.73 0.60 -2.85
C ALA A 58 -11.85 -0.79 -2.19
N PRO A 59 -12.84 -1.62 -2.58
CA PRO A 59 -13.08 -2.92 -1.97
C PRO A 59 -11.84 -3.83 -1.92
N GLU A 60 -11.04 -3.82 -2.98
CA GLU A 60 -9.82 -4.64 -3.08
C GLU A 60 -8.72 -4.15 -2.11
N VAL A 61 -8.65 -2.84 -1.88
CA VAL A 61 -7.74 -2.25 -0.88
C VAL A 61 -8.19 -2.62 0.52
N ARG A 62 -9.50 -2.57 0.80
CA ARG A 62 -10.07 -3.00 2.09
C ARG A 62 -9.84 -4.49 2.36
N GLU A 63 -10.02 -5.34 1.36
CA GLU A 63 -9.70 -6.76 1.46
C GLU A 63 -8.20 -6.95 1.73
N GLY A 64 -7.33 -6.22 1.01
CA GLY A 64 -5.89 -6.22 1.24
C GLY A 64 -5.50 -5.83 2.67
N ILE A 65 -6.12 -4.79 3.23
CA ILE A 65 -5.95 -4.37 4.64
C ILE A 65 -6.42 -5.47 5.58
N THR A 66 -7.60 -6.05 5.33
CA THR A 66 -8.16 -7.13 6.16
C THR A 66 -7.21 -8.33 6.22
N GLN A 67 -6.67 -8.75 5.07
CA GLN A 67 -5.68 -9.82 4.98
C GLN A 67 -4.36 -9.46 5.69
N ALA A 68 -3.93 -8.20 5.61
CA ALA A 68 -2.74 -7.73 6.32
C ALA A 68 -2.91 -7.74 7.85
N VAL A 69 -4.11 -7.42 8.35
CA VAL A 69 -4.45 -7.57 9.78
C VAL A 69 -4.41 -9.05 10.18
N GLN A 70 -5.04 -9.93 9.40
CA GLN A 70 -5.06 -11.37 9.69
C GLN A 70 -3.67 -12.01 9.71
N ARG A 71 -2.74 -11.49 8.90
CA ARG A 71 -1.33 -11.92 8.85
C ARG A 71 -0.42 -11.21 9.85
N ASP A 72 -0.99 -10.40 10.74
CA ASP A 72 -0.27 -9.63 11.75
C ASP A 72 0.79 -8.65 11.18
N LEU A 73 0.59 -8.14 9.96
CA LEU A 73 1.49 -7.16 9.34
C LEU A 73 1.17 -5.73 9.78
N ILE A 74 -0.07 -5.48 10.20
CA ILE A 74 -0.57 -4.19 10.64
C ILE A 74 -1.51 -4.34 11.83
N SER A 75 -1.67 -3.28 12.62
CA SER A 75 -2.76 -3.12 13.58
C SER A 75 -3.58 -1.88 13.26
N LEU A 76 -4.88 -1.94 13.57
CA LEU A 76 -5.81 -0.83 13.39
C LEU A 76 -6.24 -0.32 14.78
N ASP A 77 -6.18 1.00 15.00
CA ASP A 77 -6.57 1.60 16.28
C ASP A 77 -8.09 1.81 16.36
N ASN A 78 -8.79 0.95 17.11
CA ASN A 78 -10.16 1.09 17.67
C ASN A 78 -11.26 1.60 16.68
N PRO A 79 -12.55 1.78 17.06
CA PRO A 79 -13.69 1.28 16.27
C PRO A 79 -13.98 2.05 14.97
N THR A 80 -13.26 3.13 14.68
CA THR A 80 -13.40 3.93 13.44
C THR A 80 -12.26 3.74 12.44
N TYR A 81 -11.31 2.83 12.69
CA TYR A 81 -10.24 2.50 11.74
C TYR A 81 -9.50 3.73 11.21
N GLN A 82 -9.11 4.68 12.06
CA GLN A 82 -8.54 5.94 11.57
C GLN A 82 -7.07 5.82 11.19
N HIS A 83 -6.34 4.93 11.85
CA HIS A 83 -4.92 4.75 11.68
C HIS A 83 -4.54 3.29 11.52
N MET A 84 -3.77 3.02 10.47
CA MET A 84 -3.07 1.77 10.22
C MET A 84 -1.64 1.92 10.74
N ARG A 85 -1.26 1.07 11.70
CA ARG A 85 0.13 1.00 12.21
C ARG A 85 0.82 -0.21 11.61
N LEU A 86 1.99 0.00 11.03
CA LEU A 86 2.82 -1.09 10.49
C LEU A 86 3.52 -1.81 11.64
N LYS A 87 3.48 -3.15 11.61
CA LYS A 87 4.25 -4.00 12.51
C LYS A 87 5.60 -4.41 11.91
N ILE A 88 5.74 -4.28 10.60
CA ILE A 88 7.00 -4.50 9.88
C ILE A 88 8.00 -3.41 10.30
N ALA A 89 9.11 -3.80 10.91
CA ALA A 89 10.18 -2.88 11.22
C ALA A 89 11.00 -2.56 9.96
N LYS A 90 11.61 -1.38 9.92
CA LYS A 90 12.48 -0.98 8.79
C LYS A 90 13.60 -2.00 8.52
N ALA A 91 14.19 -2.57 9.57
CA ALA A 91 15.26 -3.55 9.45
C ALA A 91 14.81 -4.88 8.82
N ASP A 92 13.52 -5.22 8.96
CA ASP A 92 12.95 -6.46 8.45
C ASP A 92 12.32 -6.26 7.06
N ALA A 93 12.20 -5.01 6.59
CA ALA A 93 11.48 -4.69 5.36
C ALA A 93 12.07 -5.41 4.14
N ASP A 94 13.40 -5.50 4.03
CA ASP A 94 14.06 -6.17 2.90
C ASP A 94 13.72 -7.67 2.82
N LEU A 95 13.50 -8.34 3.97
CA LEU A 95 13.09 -9.76 4.01
C LEU A 95 11.72 -10.00 3.35
N TYR A 96 10.84 -8.99 3.34
CA TYR A 96 9.54 -9.08 2.68
C TYR A 96 9.59 -8.69 1.20
N LEU A 97 10.71 -8.12 0.74
CA LEU A 97 10.82 -7.49 -0.58
C LEU A 97 11.75 -8.25 -1.53
N GLU A 98 12.76 -8.96 -1.02
CA GLU A 98 13.83 -9.57 -1.83
C GLU A 98 13.33 -10.53 -2.90
N ASP A 99 12.31 -11.33 -2.58
CA ASP A 99 11.76 -12.36 -3.47
C ASP A 99 10.53 -11.89 -4.27
N LEU A 100 10.15 -10.61 -4.16
CA LEU A 100 8.97 -10.11 -4.85
C LEU A 100 9.25 -9.81 -6.33
N PRO A 101 8.29 -10.09 -7.25
CA PRO A 101 8.40 -9.75 -8.66
C PRO A 101 8.68 -8.25 -8.88
N GLY A 102 9.60 -7.93 -9.79
CA GLY A 102 10.04 -6.55 -10.03
C GLY A 102 11.10 -6.03 -9.04
N GLY A 103 11.47 -6.83 -8.04
CA GLY A 103 12.55 -6.53 -7.09
C GLY A 103 12.17 -5.53 -6.01
N ALA A 104 13.00 -5.46 -4.95
CA ALA A 104 12.72 -4.64 -3.77
C ALA A 104 12.57 -3.14 -4.08
N GLU A 105 13.37 -2.62 -5.00
CA GLU A 105 13.38 -1.18 -5.34
C GLU A 105 12.04 -0.71 -5.91
N LEU A 106 11.37 -1.53 -6.72
CA LEU A 106 10.05 -1.20 -7.26
C LEU A 106 9.07 -0.85 -6.13
N TYR A 107 9.01 -1.68 -5.09
CA TYR A 107 8.08 -1.47 -3.98
C TYR A 107 8.47 -0.29 -3.08
N LYS A 108 9.78 -0.04 -2.91
CA LYS A 108 10.27 1.14 -2.19
C LYS A 108 9.91 2.43 -2.91
N GLU A 109 10.03 2.46 -4.23
CA GLU A 109 9.62 3.60 -5.06
C GLU A 109 8.11 3.85 -4.99
N LEU A 110 7.29 2.79 -5.14
CA LEU A 110 5.82 2.92 -5.03
C LEU A 110 5.39 3.49 -3.67
N ALA A 111 6.02 3.03 -2.58
CA ALA A 111 5.74 3.54 -1.25
C ALA A 111 6.20 5.00 -1.07
N ALA A 112 7.29 5.40 -1.71
CA ALA A 112 7.74 6.79 -1.73
C ALA A 112 6.78 7.68 -2.52
N ASP A 113 6.29 7.21 -3.67
CA ASP A 113 5.29 7.90 -4.48
C ASP A 113 3.96 8.04 -3.73
N PHE A 114 3.49 6.97 -3.09
CA PHE A 114 2.34 7.03 -2.20
C PHE A 114 2.51 8.09 -1.12
N THR A 115 3.64 8.09 -0.42
CA THR A 115 3.88 9.04 0.67
C THR A 115 3.88 10.48 0.16
N ARG A 116 4.34 10.71 -1.07
CA ARG A 116 4.34 12.01 -1.73
C ARG A 116 2.93 12.45 -2.13
N SER A 117 2.19 11.61 -2.86
CA SER A 117 0.83 11.93 -3.30
C SER A 117 -0.11 12.08 -2.10
N TYR A 118 -0.02 11.18 -1.12
CA TYR A 118 -0.87 11.23 0.07
C TYR A 118 -0.65 12.49 0.92
N ARG A 119 0.60 12.95 1.10
CA ARG A 119 0.91 14.22 1.78
C ARG A 119 0.50 15.46 1.01
N ALA A 120 0.35 15.37 -0.31
CA ALA A 120 -0.12 16.50 -1.12
C ALA A 120 -1.64 16.67 -1.03
N ILE A 121 -2.36 15.61 -0.65
CA ILE A 121 -3.82 15.56 -0.61
C ILE A 121 -4.36 15.68 0.84
N ALA A 122 -3.63 15.15 1.83
CA ALA A 122 -3.97 15.16 3.26
C ALA A 122 -3.47 16.40 4.01
#